data_AF-A0A059B5I2-F1
#
_entry.id   AF-A0A059B5I2-F1
#
_cell.length_a   1.000
_cell.length_b   1.000
_cell.length_c   1.000
_cell.angle_alpha   90.00
_cell.angle_beta   90.00
_cell.angle_gamma   90.00
#
_symmetry.space_group_name_H-M   'P 1'
#
loop_
_entity.id
_entity.type
_entity.pdbx_description
1 polymer ?
#
loop_
_entity_poly.entity_id
_entity_poly.type
_entity_poly.pdbx_seq_one_letter_code
_entity_poly.pdbx_strand_id
1 'polypeptide(L)'
;AVVQLKCGGNVVSTATTNQNGVFSILLDPLQYVLSTVLNTCQLVVPTPLSSCNSALPVTGVLQSALQLAGNTLQGLLSITNIVPTGFNLIG
;
A
#
# COMPACT_ATOMS: atom_id res chain seq x y z
N ALA A 1 -9.51 -2.61 -7.52
CA ALA A 1 -9.40 -1.35 -6.74
C ALA A 1 -8.05 -0.72 -6.99
N VAL A 2 -7.95 0.61 -6.89
CA VAL A 2 -6.67 1.32 -6.99
C VAL A 2 -6.05 1.40 -5.60
N VAL A 3 -4.75 1.11 -5.49
CA VAL A 3 -3.95 1.22 -4.27
C VAL A 3 -2.84 2.23 -4.51
N GLN A 4 -2.74 3.23 -3.65
CA GLN A 4 -1.72 4.28 -3.71
C GLN A 4 -0.76 4.10 -2.54
N LEU A 5 0.53 4.08 -2.81
CA LEU A 5 1.53 4.30 -1.77
C LEU A 5 1.72 5.81 -1.61
N LYS A 6 1.44 6.31 -0.42
CA LYS A 6 1.61 7.72 -0.08
C LYS A 6 2.71 7.89 0.96
N CYS A 7 3.70 8.71 0.66
CA CYS A 7 4.80 9.06 1.57
C CYS A 7 4.79 10.57 1.81
N GLY A 8 4.79 11.00 3.08
CA GLY A 8 4.73 12.42 3.42
C GLY A 8 3.53 13.16 2.79
N GLY A 9 2.40 12.46 2.62
CA GLY A 9 1.17 12.99 2.00
C GLY A 9 1.09 12.88 0.47
N ASN A 10 2.21 12.66 -0.22
CA ASN A 10 2.28 12.60 -1.68
C ASN A 10 2.14 11.17 -2.20
N VAL A 11 1.46 10.98 -3.33
CA VAL A 11 1.41 9.68 -4.02
C VAL A 11 2.75 9.44 -4.70
N VAL A 12 3.47 8.40 -4.27
CA VAL A 12 4.78 8.04 -4.83
C VAL A 12 4.70 6.86 -5.80
N SER A 13 3.68 6.02 -5.64
CA SER A 13 3.40 4.91 -6.56
C SER A 13 1.94 4.50 -6.49
N THR A 14 1.45 3.88 -7.57
CA THR A 14 0.08 3.40 -7.69
C THR A 14 0.07 2.02 -8.32
N ALA A 15 -0.76 1.13 -7.80
CA ALA A 15 -1.02 -0.19 -8.36
C ALA A 15 -2.53 -0.43 -8.43
N THR A 16 -2.93 -1.34 -9.31
CA THR A 16 -4.31 -1.84 -9.36
C THR A 16 -4.32 -3.27 -8.84
N THR A 17 -5.23 -3.57 -7.91
CA THR A 17 -5.41 -4.95 -7.43
C THR A 17 -5.93 -5.85 -8.56
N ASN A 18 -5.48 -7.09 -8.60
CA ASN A 18 -6.09 -8.12 -9.44
C ASN A 18 -7.43 -8.62 -8.86
N GLN A 19 -8.02 -9.63 -9.50
CA GLN A 19 -9.30 -10.22 -9.10
C GLN A 19 -9.32 -10.80 -7.68
N ASN A 20 -8.16 -11.19 -7.14
CA ASN A 20 -8.00 -11.73 -5.80
C ASN A 20 -7.65 -10.65 -4.76
N GLY A 21 -7.65 -9.36 -5.14
CA GLY A 21 -7.25 -8.27 -4.26
C GLY A 21 -5.74 -8.12 -4.08
N VAL A 22 -4.92 -8.89 -4.80
CA VAL A 22 -3.45 -8.81 -4.71
C VAL A 22 -2.94 -7.65 -5.56
N PHE A 23 -1.97 -6.91 -5.03
CA PHE A 23 -1.25 -5.84 -5.73
C PHE A 23 0.25 -5.97 -5.47
N SER A 24 1.04 -5.29 -6.28
CA SER A 24 2.49 -5.20 -6.09
C SER A 24 2.96 -3.81 -6.46
N ILE A 25 3.84 -3.25 -5.62
CA ILE A 25 4.48 -1.96 -5.82
C ILE A 25 5.98 -2.20 -5.70
N LEU A 26 6.74 -1.74 -6.69
CA LEU A 26 8.19 -1.76 -6.66
C LEU A 26 8.69 -0.36 -6.35
N LEU A 27 9.67 -0.27 -5.44
CA LEU A 27 10.35 0.96 -5.09
C LEU A 27 11.83 0.83 -5.39
N ASP A 28 12.43 1.92 -5.87
CA ASP A 28 13.87 2.03 -5.99
C ASP A 28 14.48 2.26 -4.60
N PRO A 29 15.29 1.34 -4.06
CA PRO A 29 15.90 1.48 -2.75
C PRO A 29 16.91 2.65 -2.66
N LEU A 30 17.41 3.18 -3.79
CA LEU A 30 18.25 4.38 -3.81
C LEU A 30 17.45 5.66 -3.54
N GLN A 31 16.15 5.65 -3.81
CA GLN A 31 15.24 6.78 -3.61
C GLN A 31 14.40 6.63 -2.34
N TYR A 32 13.99 5.40 -2.01
CA TYR A 32 13.08 5.09 -0.91
C TYR A 32 13.75 4.18 0.11
N VAL A 33 14.43 4.80 1.08
CA VAL A 33 15.09 4.08 2.18
C VAL A 33 14.03 3.40 3.05
N LEU A 34 14.27 2.14 3.42
CA LEU A 34 13.32 1.30 4.16
C LEU A 34 12.77 1.97 5.42
N SER A 35 13.63 2.60 6.22
CA SER A 35 13.21 3.29 7.45
C SER A 35 12.23 4.42 7.16
N THR A 36 12.47 5.21 6.10
CA THR A 36 11.56 6.26 5.65
C THR A 36 10.23 5.66 5.19
N VAL A 37 10.27 4.55 4.44
CA VAL A 37 9.05 3.88 3.97
C VAL A 37 8.19 3.41 5.13
N LEU A 38 8.77 2.76 6.13
CA LEU A 38 8.02 2.22 7.27
C LEU A 38 7.47 3.31 8.22
N ASN A 39 8.11 4.48 8.29
CA ASN A 39 7.71 5.54 9.24
C ASN A 39 6.85 6.65 8.62
N THR A 40 6.98 6.89 7.32
CA THR A 40 6.37 8.07 6.67
C THR A 40 5.41 7.72 5.55
N CYS A 41 5.34 6.44 5.17
CA CYS A 41 4.46 5.99 4.11
C CYS A 41 3.31 5.13 4.62
N GLN A 42 2.23 5.16 3.85
CA GLN A 42 1.02 4.40 4.09
C GLN A 42 0.37 4.01 2.78
N LEU A 43 -0.38 2.92 2.78
CA LEU A 43 -1.23 2.55 1.65
C LEU A 43 -2.58 3.22 1.79
N VAL A 44 -3.06 3.80 0.70
CA VAL A 44 -4.38 4.41 0.59
C VAL A 44 -5.14 3.73 -0.53
N VAL A 45 -6.34 3.26 -0.25
CA VAL A 45 -7.29 2.77 -1.25
C VAL A 45 -8.40 3.81 -1.35
N PRO A 46 -8.35 4.72 -2.36
CA PRO A 46 -9.34 5.78 -2.50
C PRO A 46 -10.66 5.29 -3.14
N THR A 47 -10.77 4.00 -3.46
CA THR A 47 -11.99 3.43 -4.06
C THR A 47 -13.12 3.50 -3.01
N PRO A 48 -14.25 4.16 -3.31
CA PRO A 48 -15.38 4.20 -2.39
C PRO A 48 -15.90 2.81 -2.06
N LEU A 49 -16.14 2.52 -0.78
CA LEU A 49 -16.65 1.21 -0.36
C LEU A 49 -18.03 0.90 -0.94
N SER A 50 -18.83 1.95 -1.17
CA SER A 50 -20.11 1.87 -1.88
C SER A 50 -20.01 1.24 -3.28
N SER A 51 -18.84 1.31 -3.93
CA SER A 51 -18.60 0.65 -5.23
C SER A 51 -18.50 -0.87 -5.12
N CYS A 52 -18.15 -1.38 -3.94
CA CYS A 52 -18.08 -2.82 -3.65
C CYS A 52 -19.39 -3.33 -3.04
N ASN A 53 -20.00 -2.54 -2.15
CA ASN A 53 -21.28 -2.84 -1.52
C ASN A 53 -22.01 -1.52 -1.28
N SER A 54 -23.15 -1.35 -1.93
CA SER A 54 -23.94 -0.10 -1.89
C SER A 54 -24.46 0.27 -0.49
N ALA A 55 -24.43 -0.64 0.48
CA ALA A 55 -24.78 -0.35 1.88
C ALA A 55 -23.63 0.28 2.68
N LEU A 56 -22.41 0.33 2.12
CA LEU A 56 -21.23 0.91 2.78
C LEU A 56 -21.10 2.42 2.51
N PRO A 57 -20.33 3.16 3.33
CA PRO A 57 -20.12 4.59 3.15
C PRO A 57 -19.63 4.96 1.74
N VAL A 58 -20.19 6.06 1.23
CA VAL A 58 -19.81 6.67 -0.05
C VAL A 58 -18.54 7.52 0.11
N THR A 59 -18.27 7.98 1.33
CA THR A 59 -17.12 8.81 1.69
C THR A 59 -16.12 8.04 2.55
N GLY A 60 -14.89 8.55 2.58
CA GLY A 60 -13.77 7.94 3.29
C GLY A 60 -12.89 7.09 2.41
N VAL A 61 -11.71 6.77 2.92
CA VAL A 61 -10.69 5.96 2.25
C VAL A 61 -10.19 4.88 3.20
N LEU A 62 -9.75 3.74 2.65
CA LEU A 62 -9.04 2.77 3.47
C LEU A 62 -7.57 3.15 3.57
N GLN A 63 -7.03 3.15 4.77
CA GLN A 63 -5.63 3.41 5.07
C GLN A 63 -4.99 2.24 5.81
N SER A 64 -3.75 1.93 5.46
CA SER A 64 -2.94 0.92 6.16
C SER A 64 -1.52 1.41 6.37
N ALA A 65 -1.02 1.21 7.60
CA ALA A 65 0.40 1.35 7.90
C ALA A 65 1.19 0.19 7.28
N LEU A 66 2.51 0.37 7.18
CA LEU A 66 3.40 -0.62 6.59
C LEU A 66 4.23 -1.30 7.68
N GLN A 67 4.49 -2.58 7.48
CA GLN A 67 5.44 -3.33 8.29
C GLN A 67 6.38 -4.15 7.41
N LEU A 68 7.57 -4.41 7.95
CA LEU A 68 8.52 -5.32 7.33
C LEU A 68 8.02 -6.77 7.53
N ALA A 69 7.82 -7.48 6.43
CA ALA A 69 7.51 -8.91 6.47
C ALA A 69 8.79 -9.78 6.45
N GLY A 70 9.88 -9.24 5.92
CA GLY A 70 11.19 -9.90 5.86
C GLY A 70 11.87 -9.69 4.51
N ASN A 71 12.84 -10.55 4.20
CA ASN A 71 13.58 -10.50 2.95
C ASN A 71 13.42 -11.80 2.17
N THR A 72 13.33 -11.70 0.85
CA THR A 72 13.40 -12.85 -0.06
C THR A 72 14.69 -12.75 -0.87
N LEU A 73 15.44 -13.84 -0.89
CA LEU A 73 16.61 -13.97 -1.75
C LEU A 73 16.18 -14.57 -3.08
N GLN A 74 16.46 -13.87 -4.18
CA GLN A 74 16.28 -14.36 -5.54
C GLN A 74 17.61 -14.30 -6.29
N GLY A 75 18.36 -15.40 -6.22
CA GLY A 75 19.75 -15.45 -6.69
C GLY A 75 20.62 -14.49 -5.88
N LEU A 76 21.23 -13.50 -6.57
CA LEU A 76 22.05 -12.46 -5.94
C LEU A 76 21.23 -11.25 -5.45
N LEU A 77 19.92 -11.21 -5.75
CA LEU A 77 19.05 -10.11 -5.34
C LEU A 77 18.47 -10.38 -3.95
N SER A 78 18.54 -9.37 -3.06
CA SER A 78 17.81 -9.35 -1.79
C SER A 78 16.64 -8.38 -1.91
N ILE A 79 15.42 -8.92 -1.87
CA ILE A 79 14.17 -8.15 -1.97
C ILE A 79 13.61 -7.97 -0.56
N THR A 80 13.42 -6.72 -0.14
CA THR A 80 12.73 -6.41 1.11
C THR A 80 11.23 -6.43 0.88
N ASN A 81 10.53 -7.32 1.58
CA ASN A 81 9.08 -7.45 1.50
C ASN A 81 8.42 -6.59 2.57
N ILE A 82 7.54 -5.70 2.12
CA ILE A 82 6.78 -4.79 2.98
C ILE A 82 5.31 -5.11 2.76
N VAL A 83 4.54 -5.19 3.85
CA VAL A 83 3.12 -5.55 3.80
C VAL A 83 2.27 -4.55 4.59
N PRO A 84 0.98 -4.38 4.23
CA PRO A 84 0.03 -3.66 5.08
C PRO A 84 -0.16 -4.37 6.42
N THR A 85 -0.38 -3.60 7.50
CA THR A 85 -0.73 -4.12 8.83
C THR A 85 -2.23 -4.33 9.04
N GLY A 86 -3.04 -3.95 8.05
CA GLY A 86 -4.51 -3.95 8.12
C GLY A 86 -5.08 -2.61 7.67
N PHE A 87 -6.29 -2.63 7.12
CA PHE A 87 -6.93 -1.44 6.58
C PHE A 87 -8.00 -0.90 7.53
N ASN A 88 -7.94 0.40 7.82
CA ASN A 88 -8.95 1.12 8.58
C ASN A 88 -9.64 2.13 7.66
N LEU A 89 -10.96 2.28 7.81
CA LEU A 89 -11.70 3.33 7.13
C LEU A 89 -11.47 4.66 7.84
N ILE A 90 -11.00 5.66 7.09
CA ILE A 90 -10.79 7.03 7.57
C ILE A 90 -11.67 7.95 6.73
N GLY A 91 -12.59 8.68 7.36
CA GLY A 91 -13.52 9.59 6.69
C GLY A 91 -14.71 9.97 7.54
#